data_AF-A0A0P1HNB7-F1
#
_entry.id   AF-A0A0P1HNB7-F1
#
_cell.length_a   1.000
_cell.length_b   1.000
_cell.length_c   1.000
_cell.angle_alpha   90.00
_cell.angle_beta   90.00
_cell.angle_gamma   90.00
#
_symmetry.space_group_name_H-M   'P 1'
#
loop_
_entity.id
_entity.type
_entity.pdbx_description
1 polymer ?
#
loop_
_entity_poly.entity_id
_entity_poly.type
_entity_poly.pdbx_seq_one_letter_code
_entity_poly.pdbx_strand_id
1 'polypeptide(L)'
;MARRHFISTRWPGLRQVLLLALLACLLPAAVPAQTSPVPPRAGLMWNRTGLPAVFPLQVKTPAGADYYLTLSDAETGAAALAAYIEGGAFFKVLVPPGRYVLRFASGERWQGEDRLFGPGAQTQRFELPRVLEFAIRGAGIKAGHAVTLFRQQPGGGLEAAVAAQHICQIASVEGAEPQPVPASARRLFRLGGDARSRGILHLQWRLQLGGPQAGTPLEQWQRSLFLLGNPLLPPRASGLDGRDRRPPPVRFRSYSVRSLFCG
;
A
#
# COMPACT_ATOMS: atom_id res chain seq x y z
N MET A 1 -67.88 0.97 61.86
CA MET A 1 -67.26 1.35 60.57
C MET A 1 -66.14 0.38 60.25
N ALA A 2 -66.27 -0.44 59.20
CA ALA A 2 -65.17 -1.01 58.39
C ALA A 2 -65.78 -1.98 57.36
N ARG A 3 -65.92 -1.51 56.11
CA ARG A 3 -66.40 -2.31 54.97
C ARG A 3 -65.33 -3.36 54.61
N ARG A 4 -65.71 -4.63 54.61
CA ARG A 4 -64.91 -5.71 54.00
C ARG A 4 -65.15 -5.67 52.48
N HIS A 5 -64.13 -5.29 51.72
CA HIS A 5 -64.13 -5.47 50.26
C HIS A 5 -63.84 -6.95 49.96
N PHE A 6 -64.87 -7.67 49.51
CA PHE A 6 -64.76 -9.03 49.01
C PHE A 6 -64.47 -8.94 47.50
N ILE A 7 -63.21 -9.11 47.11
CA ILE A 7 -62.81 -9.18 45.70
C ILE A 7 -63.22 -10.57 45.20
N SER A 8 -64.29 -10.66 44.43
CA SER A 8 -64.70 -11.90 43.78
C SER A 8 -63.81 -12.14 42.56
N THR A 9 -62.77 -12.96 42.71
CA THR A 9 -62.04 -13.53 41.56
C THR A 9 -62.90 -14.61 40.93
N ARG A 10 -63.68 -14.24 39.91
CA ARG A 10 -64.35 -15.21 39.03
C ARG A 10 -63.27 -15.88 38.19
N TRP A 11 -62.93 -17.13 38.51
CA TRP A 11 -62.10 -17.96 37.64
C TRP A 11 -62.84 -18.16 36.31
N PRO A 12 -62.23 -17.81 35.16
CA PRO A 12 -62.82 -18.11 33.87
C PRO A 12 -62.94 -19.63 33.74
N GLY A 13 -64.13 -20.11 33.36
CA GLY A 13 -64.39 -21.54 33.22
C GLY A 13 -63.40 -22.17 32.24
N LEU A 14 -63.04 -23.44 32.47
CA LEU A 14 -62.09 -24.22 31.67
C LEU A 14 -62.32 -24.09 30.15
N ARG A 15 -63.57 -23.89 29.74
CA ARG A 15 -64.00 -23.62 28.35
C ARG A 15 -63.46 -22.31 27.77
N GLN A 16 -63.41 -21.23 28.54
CA GLN A 16 -62.84 -19.94 28.11
C GLN A 16 -61.33 -20.02 27.94
N VAL A 17 -60.64 -20.78 28.81
CA VAL A 17 -59.19 -21.02 28.68
C VAL A 17 -58.90 -21.86 27.43
N LEU A 18 -59.70 -22.90 27.16
CA LEU A 18 -59.56 -23.72 25.95
C LEU A 18 -59.84 -22.94 24.67
N LEU A 19 -60.86 -22.08 24.67
CA LEU A 19 -61.19 -21.23 23.52
C LEU A 19 -60.10 -20.20 23.23
N LEU A 20 -59.50 -19.59 24.26
CA LEU A 20 -58.37 -18.67 24.10
C LEU A 20 -57.10 -19.39 23.60
N ALA A 21 -56.84 -20.62 24.08
CA ALA A 21 -55.73 -21.44 23.60
C ALA A 21 -55.91 -21.88 22.13
N LEU A 22 -57.13 -22.29 21.75
CA LEU A 22 -57.46 -22.62 20.36
C LEU A 22 -57.41 -21.40 19.43
N LEU A 23 -57.86 -20.23 19.89
CA LEU A 23 -57.72 -18.99 19.12
C LEU A 23 -56.25 -18.61 18.93
N ALA A 24 -55.40 -18.78 19.96
CA ALA A 24 -53.97 -18.49 19.89
C ALA A 24 -53.20 -19.42 18.92
N CYS A 25 -53.62 -20.69 18.79
CA CYS A 25 -53.06 -21.61 17.80
C CYS A 25 -53.54 -21.34 16.36
N LEU A 26 -54.63 -20.59 16.17
CA LEU A 26 -55.16 -20.20 14.86
C LEU A 26 -54.61 -18.86 14.36
N LEU A 27 -53.81 -18.14 15.15
CA LEU A 27 -53.06 -17.00 14.62
C LEU A 27 -51.93 -17.52 13.74
N PRO A 28 -51.93 -17.23 12.42
CA PRO A 28 -50.75 -17.48 11.61
C PRO A 28 -49.62 -16.63 12.19
N ALA A 29 -48.59 -17.29 12.72
CA ALA A 29 -47.34 -16.65 13.04
C ALA A 29 -46.82 -16.06 11.72
N ALA A 30 -47.01 -14.76 11.52
CA ALA A 30 -46.41 -14.04 10.41
C ALA A 30 -44.90 -14.10 10.63
N VAL A 31 -44.26 -15.10 10.03
CA VAL A 31 -42.80 -15.19 9.99
C VAL A 31 -42.35 -13.97 9.20
N PRO A 32 -41.61 -13.02 9.80
CA PRO A 32 -41.14 -11.87 9.03
C PRO A 32 -40.32 -12.41 7.87
N ALA A 33 -40.72 -12.07 6.65
CA ALA A 33 -39.92 -12.34 5.46
C ALA A 33 -38.57 -11.68 5.67
N GLN A 34 -37.54 -12.50 5.90
CA GLN A 34 -36.18 -12.00 6.09
C GLN A 34 -35.71 -11.47 4.75
N THR A 35 -35.80 -10.16 4.55
CA THR A 35 -35.21 -9.47 3.41
C THR A 35 -33.71 -9.73 3.48
N SER A 36 -33.21 -10.63 2.62
CA SER A 36 -31.78 -10.89 2.56
C SER A 36 -31.10 -9.61 2.07
N PRO A 37 -30.07 -9.11 2.78
CA PRO A 37 -29.30 -7.96 2.34
C PRO A 37 -28.85 -8.13 0.89
N VAL A 38 -28.95 -7.06 0.11
CA VAL A 38 -28.41 -7.04 -1.25
C VAL A 38 -26.90 -7.30 -1.17
N PRO A 39 -26.34 -8.21 -1.98
CA PRO A 39 -24.90 -8.43 -2.01
C PRO A 39 -24.17 -7.13 -2.35
N PRO A 40 -23.05 -6.82 -1.66
CA PRO A 40 -22.26 -5.65 -1.97
C PRO A 40 -21.66 -5.77 -3.37
N ARG A 41 -21.30 -4.63 -3.96
CA ARG A 41 -20.54 -4.64 -5.22
C ARG A 41 -19.20 -5.34 -5.00
N ALA A 42 -18.82 -6.24 -5.90
CA ALA A 42 -17.51 -6.87 -5.89
C ALA A 42 -16.39 -5.81 -5.85
N GLY A 43 -15.45 -5.96 -4.92
CA GLY A 43 -14.43 -4.96 -4.64
C GLY A 43 -14.04 -4.88 -3.18
N LEU A 44 -13.23 -3.87 -2.88
CA LEU A 44 -12.87 -3.48 -1.52
C LEU A 44 -14.12 -3.01 -0.76
N MET A 45 -14.40 -3.60 0.40
CA MET A 45 -15.51 -3.18 1.26
C MET A 45 -15.04 -2.12 2.27
N TRP A 46 -13.92 -2.38 2.95
CA TRP A 46 -13.34 -1.44 3.90
C TRP A 46 -11.85 -1.72 4.14
N ASN A 47 -11.14 -0.70 4.62
CA ASN A 47 -9.76 -0.75 5.09
C ASN A 47 -9.68 -0.04 6.46
N ARG A 48 -9.33 -0.79 7.51
CA ARG A 48 -9.27 -0.30 8.91
C ARG A 48 -7.85 0.02 9.37
N THR A 49 -6.84 -0.22 8.54
CA THR A 49 -5.43 0.03 8.91
C THR A 49 -5.07 1.52 8.99
N GLY A 50 -5.83 2.39 8.33
CA GLY A 50 -5.46 3.79 8.12
C GLY A 50 -4.27 3.99 7.17
N LEU A 51 -3.71 2.91 6.62
CA LEU A 51 -2.56 2.92 5.73
C LEU A 51 -3.00 2.83 4.26
N PRO A 52 -2.20 3.39 3.32
CA PRO A 52 -2.52 3.34 1.91
C PRO A 52 -2.43 1.92 1.36
N ALA A 53 -3.48 1.47 0.70
CA ALA A 53 -3.54 0.20 0.00
C ALA A 53 -2.79 0.30 -1.34
N VAL A 54 -1.58 -0.27 -1.41
CA VAL A 54 -0.67 -0.08 -2.56
C VAL A 54 -0.03 -1.36 -3.09
N PHE A 55 -0.14 -2.49 -2.38
CA PHE A 55 0.45 -3.77 -2.79
C PHE A 55 -0.59 -4.65 -3.48
N PRO A 56 -0.27 -5.32 -4.60
CA PRO A 56 -1.26 -6.09 -5.34
C PRO A 56 -1.64 -7.37 -4.61
N LEU A 57 -2.95 -7.62 -4.50
CA LEU A 57 -3.51 -8.93 -4.20
C LEU A 57 -4.45 -9.33 -5.33
N GLN A 58 -4.17 -10.45 -5.95
CA GLN A 58 -5.03 -11.07 -6.94
C GLN A 58 -5.63 -12.35 -6.36
N VAL A 59 -6.94 -12.54 -6.53
CA VAL A 59 -7.62 -13.75 -6.10
C VAL A 59 -8.38 -14.34 -7.28
N LYS A 60 -8.17 -15.63 -7.52
CA LYS A 60 -8.96 -16.44 -8.45
C LYS A 60 -9.77 -17.43 -7.64
N THR A 61 -11.07 -17.48 -7.90
CA THR A 61 -11.98 -18.35 -7.16
C THR A 61 -12.78 -19.24 -8.13
N PRO A 62 -13.21 -20.43 -7.70
CA PRO A 62 -14.20 -21.22 -8.43
C PRO A 62 -15.52 -20.46 -8.56
N ALA A 63 -16.21 -20.65 -9.68
CA ALA A 63 -17.59 -20.21 -9.86
C ALA A 63 -18.56 -21.00 -8.97
N GLY A 64 -19.78 -20.45 -8.80
CA GLY A 64 -20.89 -21.11 -8.11
C GLY A 64 -21.08 -20.72 -6.64
N ALA A 65 -20.18 -19.92 -6.07
CA ALA A 65 -20.37 -19.28 -4.77
C ALA A 65 -19.62 -17.96 -4.74
N ASP A 66 -20.11 -16.98 -4.00
CA ASP A 66 -19.40 -15.73 -3.75
C ASP A 66 -18.51 -15.87 -2.52
N TYR A 67 -17.54 -14.96 -2.38
CA TYR A 67 -16.55 -15.01 -1.31
C TYR A 67 -16.44 -13.67 -0.60
N TYR A 68 -16.38 -13.72 0.72
CA TYR A 68 -15.97 -12.63 1.58
C TYR A 68 -14.55 -12.90 2.05
N LEU A 69 -13.62 -12.02 1.63
CA LEU A 69 -12.22 -12.05 2.00
C LEU A 69 -11.99 -11.12 3.19
N THR A 70 -11.30 -11.61 4.22
CA THR A 70 -10.79 -10.80 5.32
C THR A 70 -9.29 -11.00 5.48
N LEU A 71 -8.56 -9.90 5.63
CA LEU A 71 -7.16 -9.89 6.03
C LEU A 71 -7.11 -9.48 7.50
N SER A 72 -6.50 -10.32 8.33
CA SER A 72 -6.22 -10.00 9.73
C SER A 72 -4.73 -9.83 9.92
N ASP A 73 -4.32 -8.80 10.65
CA ASP A 73 -2.92 -8.58 10.99
C ASP A 73 -2.37 -9.81 11.74
N ALA A 74 -1.21 -10.30 11.31
CA ALA A 74 -0.66 -11.57 11.78
C ALA A 74 -0.17 -11.53 13.23
N GLU A 75 0.17 -10.34 13.75
CA GLU A 75 0.70 -10.18 15.11
C GLU A 75 -0.43 -9.91 16.12
N THR A 76 -1.39 -9.05 15.75
CA THR A 76 -2.47 -8.59 16.64
C THR A 76 -3.78 -9.36 16.43
N GLY A 77 -3.95 -10.05 15.31
CA GLY A 77 -5.22 -10.67 14.91
C GLY A 77 -6.32 -9.67 14.52
N ALA A 78 -6.02 -8.37 14.51
CA ALA A 78 -7.00 -7.34 14.21
C ALA A 78 -7.40 -7.36 12.74
N ALA A 79 -8.70 -7.24 12.46
CA ALA A 79 -9.23 -7.21 11.11
C ALA A 79 -8.78 -5.90 10.40
N ALA A 80 -7.97 -6.05 9.35
CA ALA A 80 -7.27 -4.97 8.68
C ALA A 80 -8.00 -4.50 7.40
N LEU A 81 -8.50 -5.44 6.60
CA LEU A 81 -9.16 -5.17 5.33
C LEU A 81 -10.18 -6.26 5.02
N ALA A 82 -11.30 -5.90 4.39
CA ALA A 82 -12.19 -6.87 3.77
C ALA A 82 -12.64 -6.49 2.37
N ALA A 83 -12.99 -7.52 1.60
CA ALA A 83 -13.45 -7.39 0.24
C ALA A 83 -14.51 -8.45 -0.09
N TYR A 84 -15.40 -8.10 -1.02
CA TYR A 84 -16.36 -9.02 -1.61
C TYR A 84 -15.89 -9.45 -3.00
N ILE A 85 -15.99 -10.74 -3.28
CA ILE A 85 -15.53 -11.36 -4.51
C ILE A 85 -16.70 -12.16 -5.09
N GLU A 86 -17.09 -11.79 -6.31
CA GLU A 86 -18.01 -12.60 -7.10
C GLU A 86 -17.31 -13.90 -7.57
N GLY A 87 -17.96 -15.04 -7.38
CA GLY A 87 -17.41 -16.34 -7.71
C GLY A 87 -17.07 -16.51 -9.19
N GLY A 88 -15.87 -17.02 -9.50
CA GLY A 88 -15.46 -17.24 -10.89
C GLY A 88 -15.02 -15.98 -11.63
N ALA A 89 -15.27 -14.80 -11.07
CA ALA A 89 -14.74 -13.54 -11.58
C ALA A 89 -13.27 -13.38 -11.18
N PHE A 90 -12.54 -12.63 -12.00
CA PHE A 90 -11.16 -12.31 -11.71
C PHE A 90 -11.07 -11.12 -10.77
N PHE A 91 -10.53 -11.32 -9.57
CA PHE A 91 -10.51 -10.30 -8.52
C PHE A 91 -9.11 -9.74 -8.29
N LYS A 92 -9.02 -8.41 -8.21
CA LYS A 92 -7.80 -7.66 -7.90
C LYS A 92 -8.11 -6.55 -6.91
N VAL A 93 -7.30 -6.44 -5.88
CA VAL A 93 -7.38 -5.35 -4.89
C VAL A 93 -5.97 -4.94 -4.48
N LEU A 94 -5.84 -3.71 -3.98
CA LEU A 94 -4.61 -3.28 -3.34
C LEU A 94 -4.72 -3.48 -1.83
N VAL A 95 -3.62 -3.86 -1.21
CA VAL A 95 -3.51 -4.18 0.22
C VAL A 95 -2.51 -3.21 0.86
N PRO A 96 -2.76 -2.75 2.10
CA PRO A 96 -1.78 -1.99 2.87
C PRO A 96 -0.51 -2.79 3.16
N PRO A 97 0.62 -2.14 3.48
CA PRO A 97 1.80 -2.86 3.94
C PRO A 97 1.50 -3.66 5.21
N GLY A 98 2.13 -4.82 5.38
CA GLY A 98 1.99 -5.63 6.59
C GLY A 98 2.04 -7.14 6.33
N ARG A 99 1.87 -7.90 7.42
CA ARG A 99 1.81 -9.36 7.40
C ARG A 99 0.39 -9.77 7.78
N TYR A 100 -0.26 -10.55 6.91
CA TYR A 100 -1.68 -10.85 7.06
C TYR A 100 -1.98 -12.34 6.98
N VAL A 101 -2.92 -12.78 7.80
CA VAL A 101 -3.64 -14.04 7.67
C VAL A 101 -4.88 -13.78 6.80
N LEU A 102 -5.02 -14.53 5.71
CA LEU A 102 -6.16 -14.41 4.79
C LEU A 102 -7.21 -15.45 5.13
N ARG A 103 -8.44 -14.99 5.30
CA ARG A 103 -9.63 -15.82 5.55
C ARG A 103 -10.67 -15.57 4.48
N PHE A 104 -11.28 -16.65 4.05
CA PHE A 104 -12.38 -16.68 3.10
C PHE A 104 -13.60 -17.27 3.79
N ALA A 105 -14.73 -16.59 3.64
CA ALA A 105 -16.04 -17.18 3.83
C ALA A 105 -16.70 -17.26 2.45
N SER A 106 -17.39 -18.35 2.13
CA SER A 106 -18.06 -18.50 0.84
C SER A 106 -19.43 -19.13 0.96
N GLY A 107 -20.34 -18.73 0.08
CA GLY A 107 -21.68 -19.30 -0.03
C GLY A 107 -22.48 -18.67 -1.16
N GLU A 108 -23.72 -19.13 -1.32
CA GLU A 108 -24.58 -18.75 -2.46
C GLU A 108 -25.34 -17.45 -2.24
N ARG A 109 -25.68 -17.12 -0.99
CA ARG A 109 -26.52 -15.96 -0.67
C ARG A 109 -25.89 -15.13 0.43
N TRP A 110 -25.48 -13.92 0.09
CA TRP A 110 -25.01 -12.93 1.06
C TRP A 110 -26.12 -12.53 2.05
N GLN A 111 -25.76 -12.44 3.33
CA GLN A 111 -26.65 -12.12 4.45
C GLN A 111 -26.10 -10.99 5.36
N GLY A 112 -25.09 -10.25 4.90
CA GLY A 112 -24.41 -9.20 5.66
C GLY A 112 -23.17 -9.69 6.39
N GLU A 113 -22.31 -8.77 6.84
CA GLU A 113 -20.99 -9.12 7.39
C GLU A 113 -21.06 -9.98 8.67
N ASP A 114 -22.08 -9.77 9.50
CA ASP A 114 -22.27 -10.54 10.74
C ASP A 114 -22.72 -11.98 10.49
N ARG A 115 -23.52 -12.20 9.43
CA ARG A 115 -24.09 -13.52 9.09
C ARG A 115 -23.39 -14.20 7.92
N LEU A 116 -22.54 -13.47 7.21
CA LEU A 116 -21.83 -13.88 6.00
C LEU A 116 -22.79 -14.44 4.96
N PHE A 117 -22.74 -15.75 4.68
CA PHE A 117 -23.64 -16.41 3.73
C PHE A 117 -24.75 -17.22 4.40
N GLY A 118 -24.85 -17.12 5.73
CA GLY A 118 -25.81 -17.86 6.55
C GLY A 118 -25.15 -18.82 7.55
N PRO A 119 -25.95 -19.45 8.41
CA PRO A 119 -25.44 -20.33 9.47
C PRO A 119 -24.97 -21.69 8.94
N GLY A 120 -24.08 -22.34 9.72
CA GLY A 120 -23.68 -23.73 9.51
C GLY A 120 -23.11 -23.98 8.12
N ALA A 121 -23.69 -24.96 7.42
CA ALA A 121 -23.24 -25.39 6.10
C ALA A 121 -23.42 -24.35 4.97
N GLN A 122 -24.19 -23.28 5.19
CA GLN A 122 -24.39 -22.22 4.19
C GLN A 122 -23.14 -21.35 4.00
N THR A 123 -22.29 -21.25 5.04
CA THR A 123 -21.02 -20.52 4.98
C THR A 123 -19.87 -21.50 5.14
N GLN A 124 -19.17 -21.80 4.04
CA GLN A 124 -17.89 -22.49 4.09
C GLN A 124 -16.80 -21.49 4.49
N ARG A 125 -15.92 -21.88 5.42
CA ARG A 125 -14.80 -21.04 5.88
C ARG A 125 -13.48 -21.70 5.53
N PHE A 126 -12.53 -20.90 5.08
CA PHE A 126 -11.20 -21.35 4.71
C PHE A 126 -10.17 -20.31 5.11
N GLU A 127 -9.08 -20.74 5.74
CA GLU A 127 -7.95 -19.89 6.11
C GLU A 127 -6.73 -20.34 5.32
N LEU A 128 -5.96 -19.40 4.79
CA LEU A 128 -4.68 -19.73 4.16
C LEU A 128 -3.71 -20.30 5.20
N PRO A 129 -3.02 -21.41 4.92
CA PRO A 129 -2.09 -22.02 5.86
C PRO A 129 -0.81 -21.19 6.09
N ARG A 130 -0.60 -20.11 5.31
CA ARG A 130 0.59 -19.26 5.38
C ARG A 130 0.22 -17.79 5.52
N VAL A 131 1.01 -17.09 6.34
CA VAL A 131 0.98 -15.63 6.45
C VAL A 131 1.57 -15.02 5.18
N LEU A 132 0.91 -14.01 4.63
CA LEU A 132 1.38 -13.27 3.46
C LEU A 132 1.94 -11.91 3.87
N GLU A 133 3.13 -11.58 3.39
CA GLU A 133 3.76 -10.28 3.62
C GLU A 133 3.64 -9.39 2.39
N PHE A 134 3.14 -8.17 2.60
CA PHE A 134 3.02 -7.13 1.61
C PHE A 134 3.96 -5.99 2.00
N ALA A 135 5.05 -5.84 1.25
CA ALA A 135 6.10 -4.89 1.58
C ALA A 135 6.87 -4.47 0.33
N ILE A 136 7.63 -3.39 0.47
CA ILE A 136 8.63 -3.03 -0.54
C ILE A 136 9.84 -3.94 -0.35
N ARG A 137 10.35 -4.50 -1.45
CA ARG A 137 11.56 -5.31 -1.50
C ARG A 137 12.59 -4.68 -2.43
N GLY A 138 13.86 -4.74 -2.05
CA GLY A 138 14.98 -4.26 -2.86
C GLY A 138 14.80 -2.82 -3.36
N ALA A 139 15.04 -2.61 -4.66
CA ALA A 139 15.02 -1.31 -5.32
C ALA A 139 13.59 -0.78 -5.61
N GLY A 140 12.69 -0.79 -4.62
CA GLY A 140 11.35 -0.22 -4.77
C GLY A 140 10.31 -1.15 -5.40
N ILE A 141 10.53 -2.46 -5.34
CA ILE A 141 9.57 -3.45 -5.85
C ILE A 141 8.46 -3.63 -4.83
N LYS A 142 7.20 -3.35 -5.21
CA LYS A 142 6.04 -3.64 -4.35
C LYS A 142 5.71 -5.12 -4.46
N ALA A 143 6.01 -5.88 -3.42
CA ALA A 143 5.72 -7.31 -3.35
C ALA A 143 4.30 -7.55 -2.85
N GLY A 144 3.55 -8.35 -3.59
CA GLY A 144 2.20 -8.80 -3.30
C GLY A 144 2.03 -10.27 -3.73
N HIS A 145 0.77 -10.71 -3.88
CA HIS A 145 0.47 -12.14 -4.02
C HIS A 145 -0.69 -12.40 -4.97
N ALA A 146 -0.63 -13.54 -5.65
CA ALA A 146 -1.75 -14.13 -6.38
C ALA A 146 -2.20 -15.42 -5.68
N VAL A 147 -3.43 -15.44 -5.19
CA VAL A 147 -4.08 -16.59 -4.54
C VAL A 147 -5.04 -17.23 -5.53
N THR A 148 -4.93 -18.53 -5.76
CA THR A 148 -5.88 -19.30 -6.56
C THR A 148 -6.53 -20.34 -5.66
N LEU A 149 -7.83 -20.22 -5.45
CA LEU A 149 -8.64 -21.21 -4.74
C LEU A 149 -9.12 -22.27 -5.73
N PHE A 150 -9.13 -23.52 -5.30
CA PHE A 150 -9.68 -24.64 -6.04
C PHE A 150 -10.45 -25.56 -5.12
N ARG A 151 -11.47 -26.21 -5.67
CA ARG A 151 -12.32 -27.16 -4.94
C ARG A 151 -11.81 -28.58 -5.22
N GLN A 152 -11.52 -29.34 -4.17
CA GLN A 152 -10.97 -30.70 -4.33
C GLN A 152 -11.98 -31.67 -4.98
N GLN A 153 -13.25 -31.61 -4.56
CA GLN A 153 -14.37 -32.34 -5.16
C GLN A 153 -15.66 -31.53 -5.02
N PRO A 154 -16.70 -31.78 -5.84
CA PRO A 154 -18.04 -31.23 -5.60
C PRO A 154 -18.49 -31.47 -4.15
N GLY A 155 -18.76 -30.41 -3.39
CA GLY A 155 -19.10 -30.48 -1.96
C GLY A 155 -17.92 -30.65 -0.98
N GLY A 156 -16.71 -30.87 -1.47
CA GLY A 156 -15.48 -30.94 -0.66
C GLY A 156 -14.90 -29.59 -0.27
N GLY A 157 -13.79 -29.63 0.48
CA GLY A 157 -13.07 -28.46 0.98
C GLY A 157 -12.42 -27.59 -0.12
N LEU A 158 -11.98 -26.40 0.29
CA LEU A 158 -11.19 -25.49 -0.53
C LEU A 158 -9.70 -25.71 -0.25
N GLU A 159 -8.91 -25.67 -1.32
CA GLU A 159 -7.45 -25.60 -1.28
C GLU A 159 -6.98 -24.32 -1.97
N ALA A 160 -5.74 -23.90 -1.67
CA ALA A 160 -5.17 -22.69 -2.21
C ALA A 160 -3.73 -22.87 -2.69
N ALA A 161 -3.46 -22.36 -3.89
CA ALA A 161 -2.12 -22.15 -4.40
C ALA A 161 -1.82 -20.65 -4.33
N VAL A 162 -0.61 -20.29 -3.90
CA VAL A 162 -0.24 -18.88 -3.76
C VAL A 162 1.11 -18.61 -4.39
N ALA A 163 1.11 -17.72 -5.38
CA ALA A 163 2.28 -17.25 -6.10
C ALA A 163 2.63 -15.81 -5.70
N ALA A 164 3.90 -15.44 -5.80
CA ALA A 164 4.33 -14.06 -5.64
C ALA A 164 3.87 -13.21 -6.84
N GLN A 165 3.58 -11.94 -6.60
CA GLN A 165 3.21 -10.98 -7.63
C GLN A 165 3.88 -9.62 -7.33
N HIS A 166 4.55 -9.02 -8.30
CA HIS A 166 5.31 -7.79 -8.06
C HIS A 166 4.92 -6.64 -8.99
N ILE A 167 5.04 -5.41 -8.46
CA ILE A 167 5.02 -4.17 -9.26
C ILE A 167 6.39 -3.52 -9.14
N CYS A 168 7.12 -3.41 -10.26
CA CYS A 168 8.34 -2.61 -10.33
C CYS A 168 7.99 -1.14 -10.56
N GLN A 169 8.68 -0.25 -9.85
CA GLN A 169 8.68 1.16 -10.16
C GLN A 169 9.99 1.51 -10.87
N ILE A 170 9.89 1.94 -12.13
CA ILE A 170 11.04 2.44 -12.90
C ILE A 170 10.95 3.96 -12.87
N ALA A 171 11.87 4.60 -12.16
CA ALA A 171 12.03 6.05 -12.22
C ALA A 171 12.88 6.40 -13.45
N SER A 172 12.31 7.15 -14.38
CA SER A 172 13.03 7.72 -15.51
C SER A 172 13.21 9.21 -15.28
N VAL A 173 14.44 9.69 -15.41
CA VAL A 173 14.70 11.14 -15.50
C VAL A 173 14.40 11.54 -16.94
N GLU A 174 13.14 11.89 -17.23
CA GLU A 174 12.78 12.58 -18.47
C GLU A 174 13.26 14.04 -18.36
N GLY A 175 14.56 14.23 -18.51
CA GLY A 175 15.16 15.49 -18.90
C GLY A 175 15.39 15.49 -20.41
N ALA A 176 15.19 16.62 -21.07
CA ALA A 176 15.58 16.81 -22.46
C ALA A 176 16.98 16.23 -22.69
N GLU A 177 17.13 15.40 -23.74
CA GLU A 177 18.41 14.88 -24.19
C GLU A 177 19.42 16.04 -24.20
N PRO A 178 20.61 15.90 -23.57
CA PRO A 178 21.58 16.98 -23.60
C PRO A 178 21.88 17.26 -25.07
N GLN A 179 21.43 18.43 -25.57
CA GLN A 179 21.86 18.85 -26.90
C GLN A 179 23.39 18.82 -26.88
N PRO A 180 24.03 18.13 -27.84
CA PRO A 180 25.49 18.09 -27.91
C PRO A 180 25.96 19.53 -27.95
N VAL A 181 26.59 19.96 -26.85
CA VAL A 181 27.15 21.29 -26.75
C VAL A 181 28.20 21.37 -27.86
N PRO A 182 28.16 22.36 -28.78
CA PRO A 182 29.18 22.49 -29.80
C PRO A 182 30.55 22.51 -29.14
N ALA A 183 31.51 21.79 -29.72
CA ALA A 183 32.84 21.57 -29.15
C ALA A 183 33.58 22.87 -28.79
N SER A 184 33.14 24.01 -29.32
CA SER A 184 33.61 25.36 -29.02
C SER A 184 33.31 25.85 -27.59
N ALA A 185 32.42 25.19 -26.86
CA ALA A 185 32.16 25.48 -25.44
C ALA A 185 32.75 24.43 -24.48
N ARG A 186 33.67 23.57 -24.95
CA ARG A 186 34.66 22.97 -24.04
C ARG A 186 35.53 24.12 -23.53
N ARG A 187 35.11 24.75 -22.43
CA ARG A 187 36.05 25.41 -21.54
C ARG A 187 37.06 24.36 -21.15
N LEU A 188 38.21 24.37 -21.81
CA LEU A 188 39.39 23.66 -21.38
C LEU A 188 39.59 24.06 -19.92
N PHE A 189 39.39 23.11 -19.02
CA PHE A 189 39.80 23.27 -17.64
C PHE A 189 41.32 23.46 -17.65
N ARG A 190 41.77 24.72 -17.72
CA ARG A 190 43.14 25.06 -17.37
C ARG A 190 43.21 25.05 -15.86
N LEU A 191 43.84 24.03 -15.31
CA LEU A 191 44.38 24.12 -13.96
C LEU A 191 45.26 25.37 -13.90
N GLY A 192 44.96 26.27 -12.98
CA GLY A 192 45.78 27.46 -12.74
C GLY A 192 47.18 27.05 -12.27
N GLY A 193 48.18 27.87 -12.61
CA GLY A 193 49.59 27.67 -12.23
C GLY A 193 50.48 27.32 -13.42
N ASP A 194 51.63 27.98 -13.51
CA ASP A 194 52.66 27.63 -14.48
C ASP A 194 53.30 26.26 -14.16
N ALA A 195 54.02 25.69 -15.13
CA ALA A 195 54.59 24.35 -15.01
C ALA A 195 55.63 24.24 -13.87
N ARG A 196 56.33 25.34 -13.55
CA ARG A 196 57.34 25.39 -12.48
C ARG A 196 56.67 25.31 -11.11
N SER A 197 55.58 26.05 -10.93
CA SER A 197 54.74 26.02 -9.73
C SER A 197 54.18 24.62 -9.45
N ARG A 198 53.75 23.90 -10.51
CA ARG A 198 53.29 22.51 -10.40
C ARG A 198 54.41 21.52 -10.09
N GLY A 199 55.60 21.72 -10.66
CA GLY A 199 56.78 20.90 -10.38
C GLY A 199 57.24 20.98 -8.93
N ILE A 200 57.19 22.18 -8.33
CA ILE A 200 57.56 22.40 -6.92
C ILE A 200 56.59 21.70 -5.97
N LEU A 201 55.27 21.81 -6.21
CA LEU A 201 54.25 21.12 -5.41
C LEU A 201 54.37 19.59 -5.49
N HIS A 202 54.65 19.07 -6.69
CA HIS A 202 54.84 17.64 -6.88
C HIS A 202 56.10 17.12 -6.18
N LEU A 203 57.19 17.89 -6.15
CA LEU A 203 58.40 17.55 -5.41
C LEU A 203 58.18 17.61 -3.88
N GLN A 204 57.47 18.63 -3.38
CA GLN A 204 57.15 18.74 -1.95
C GLN A 204 56.28 17.58 -1.47
N TRP A 205 55.26 17.18 -2.24
CA TRP A 205 54.43 16.02 -1.93
C TRP A 205 55.23 14.71 -1.95
N ARG A 206 56.08 14.53 -2.97
CA ARG A 206 56.92 13.33 -3.10
C ARG A 206 57.97 13.20 -1.97
N LEU A 207 58.42 14.32 -1.41
CA LEU A 207 59.41 14.36 -0.32
C LEU A 207 58.80 14.37 1.09
N GLN A 208 57.46 14.30 1.23
CA GLN A 208 56.74 14.35 2.52
C GLN A 208 57.17 15.51 3.44
N LEU A 209 57.66 16.60 2.85
CA LEU A 209 57.91 17.84 3.57
C LEU A 209 56.53 18.43 3.88
N GLY A 210 56.10 18.25 5.13
CA GLY A 210 54.71 18.40 5.57
C GLY A 210 53.96 19.59 4.97
N GLY A 211 52.69 19.36 4.64
CA GLY A 211 51.80 20.41 4.14
C GLY A 211 51.75 21.60 5.10
N PRO A 212 51.49 22.82 4.59
CA PRO A 212 51.50 24.02 5.42
C PRO A 212 50.54 23.89 6.59
N GLN A 213 50.97 24.34 7.78
CA GLN A 213 50.12 24.40 8.95
C GLN A 213 48.87 25.25 8.65
N ALA A 214 47.73 24.79 9.16
CA ALA A 214 46.46 25.46 9.00
C ALA A 214 46.53 26.92 9.48
N GLY A 215 46.05 27.85 8.66
CA GLY A 215 46.01 29.28 8.95
C GLY A 215 47.22 30.09 8.46
N THR A 216 48.20 29.47 7.81
CA THR A 216 49.36 30.21 7.29
C THR A 216 49.07 30.90 5.94
N PRO A 217 49.72 32.03 5.62
CA PRO A 217 49.60 32.69 4.32
C PRO A 217 49.97 31.76 3.14
N LEU A 218 50.87 30.81 3.38
CA LEU A 218 51.27 29.79 2.41
C LEU A 218 50.15 28.77 2.12
N GLU A 219 49.38 28.38 3.14
CA GLU A 219 48.19 27.54 2.97
C GLU A 219 47.10 28.28 2.17
N GLN A 220 46.85 29.57 2.46
CA GLN A 220 45.89 30.37 1.71
C GLN A 220 46.30 30.53 0.24
N TRP A 221 47.59 30.76 -0.03
CA TRP A 221 48.12 30.81 -1.39
C TRP A 221 47.99 29.46 -2.11
N GLN A 222 48.31 28.33 -1.45
CA GLN A 222 48.11 26.99 -2.03
C GLN A 222 46.64 26.67 -2.30
N ARG A 223 45.72 27.00 -1.39
CA ARG A 223 44.27 26.84 -1.61
C ARG A 223 43.79 27.66 -2.82
N SER A 224 44.36 28.85 -3.04
CA SER A 224 44.02 29.69 -4.19
C SER A 224 44.39 29.07 -5.54
N LEU A 225 45.39 28.18 -5.58
CA LEU A 225 45.80 27.45 -6.79
C LEU A 225 44.83 26.30 -7.14
N PHE A 226 44.02 25.83 -6.20
CA PHE A 226 43.11 24.68 -6.36
C PHE A 226 41.62 25.04 -6.27
N LEU A 227 41.24 26.32 -6.39
CA LEU A 227 39.83 26.69 -6.44
C LEU A 227 39.17 26.23 -7.76
N LEU A 228 38.63 25.01 -7.75
CA LEU A 228 37.36 24.72 -8.41
C LEU A 228 36.34 25.72 -7.83
N GLY A 229 35.73 26.54 -8.69
CA GLY A 229 34.93 27.71 -8.29
C GLY A 229 33.95 27.41 -7.16
N ASN A 230 34.16 28.05 -6.01
CA ASN A 230 33.28 28.02 -4.86
C ASN A 230 32.09 28.97 -5.12
N PRO A 231 30.83 28.49 -5.15
CA PRO A 231 29.66 29.28 -5.50
C PRO A 231 29.23 30.30 -4.42
N LEU A 232 29.86 30.30 -3.24
CA LEU A 232 29.48 31.18 -2.11
C LEU A 232 30.37 32.41 -1.93
N LEU A 233 31.36 32.64 -2.80
CA LEU A 233 32.15 33.87 -2.80
C LEU A 233 31.68 34.79 -3.93
N PRO A 234 31.44 36.09 -3.67
CA PRO A 234 31.12 37.03 -4.73
C PRO A 234 32.32 37.12 -5.70
N PRO A 235 32.09 37.19 -7.02
CA PRO A 235 33.17 37.36 -7.97
C PRO A 235 33.86 38.69 -7.68
N ARG A 236 35.19 38.67 -7.53
CA ARG A 236 35.97 39.91 -7.58
C ARG A 236 35.72 40.54 -8.95
N ALA A 237 35.13 41.73 -8.97
CA ALA A 237 34.90 42.50 -10.18
C ALA A 237 36.24 42.95 -10.76
N SER A 238 36.88 42.07 -11.52
CA SER A 238 37.90 42.49 -12.48
C SER A 238 37.14 43.03 -13.68
N GLY A 239 37.07 44.37 -13.76
CA GLY A 239 36.50 45.07 -14.90
C GLY A 239 37.14 44.54 -16.17
N LEU A 240 36.29 44.01 -17.06
CA LEU A 240 36.38 44.09 -18.50
C LEU A 240 35.10 43.46 -19.07
N ASP A 241 34.38 44.31 -19.78
CA ASP A 241 33.41 44.01 -20.82
C ASP A 241 31.98 43.61 -20.40
N GLY A 242 31.07 44.55 -20.61
CA GLY A 242 29.63 44.38 -20.46
C GLY A 242 29.09 43.50 -21.59
N ARG A 243 28.68 42.29 -21.25
CA ARG A 243 27.61 41.59 -21.96
C ARG A 243 26.67 40.94 -20.96
N ASP A 244 25.43 41.38 -21.06
CA ASP A 244 24.19 40.84 -20.51
C ASP A 244 24.28 39.31 -20.25
N ARG A 245 24.51 38.93 -18.98
CA ARG A 245 24.45 37.53 -18.53
C ARG A 245 23.24 37.38 -17.63
N ARG A 246 22.09 37.09 -18.25
CA ARG A 246 20.97 36.48 -17.52
C ARG A 246 21.46 35.19 -16.85
N PRO A 247 21.11 34.92 -15.58
CA PRO A 247 21.39 33.63 -14.98
C PRO A 247 20.75 32.52 -15.82
N PRO A 248 21.42 31.36 -16.00
CA PRO A 248 20.83 30.27 -16.75
C PRO A 248 19.52 29.84 -16.07
N PRO A 249 18.44 29.58 -16.84
CA PRO A 249 17.18 29.16 -16.25
C PRO A 249 17.39 27.85 -15.48
N VAL A 250 16.95 27.83 -14.22
CA VAL A 250 16.88 26.59 -13.43
C VAL A 250 15.85 25.68 -14.12
N ARG A 251 16.34 24.71 -14.89
CA ARG A 251 15.47 23.68 -15.47
C ARG A 251 15.16 22.67 -14.38
N PHE A 252 13.93 22.69 -13.87
CA PHE A 252 13.39 21.58 -13.10
C PHE A 252 13.54 20.31 -13.92
N ARG A 253 14.24 19.30 -13.37
CA ARG A 253 14.25 17.97 -13.97
C ARG A 253 12.91 17.32 -13.63
N SER A 254 12.03 17.23 -14.62
CA SER A 254 10.87 16.35 -14.52
C SER A 254 11.38 14.91 -14.37
N TYR A 255 10.85 14.20 -13.40
CA TYR A 255 10.98 12.75 -13.31
C TYR A 255 9.61 12.15 -13.59
N SER A 256 9.60 11.05 -14.34
CA SER A 256 8.41 10.22 -14.47
C SER A 256 8.66 8.88 -13.81
N VAL A 257 7.63 8.38 -13.14
CA VAL A 257 7.65 7.04 -12.53
C VAL A 257 6.67 6.18 -13.28
N ARG A 258 7.17 5.14 -13.94
CA ARG A 258 6.33 4.13 -14.58
C ARG A 258 6.24 2.91 -13.68
N SER A 259 5.02 2.44 -13.44
CA SER A 259 4.75 1.22 -12.66
C SER A 259 4.41 0.09 -13.62
N LEU A 260 5.12 -1.03 -13.53
CA LEU A 260 4.95 -2.21 -14.40
C LEU A 260 4.80 -3.47 -13.53
N PHE A 261 3.95 -4.41 -13.96
CA PHE A 261 3.91 -5.74 -13.33
C PHE A 261 5.16 -6.54 -13.75
N CYS A 262 5.84 -7.13 -12.77
CA CYS A 262 7.12 -7.81 -12.95
C CYS A 262 7.11 -9.18 -12.28
N GLY A 263 6.44 -10.16 -12.90
CA GLY A 263 6.34 -11.50 -12.33
C GLY A 263 5.19 -11.62 -11.33
#